data_AF-A0A099L127-F1
#
_entry.id   AF-A0A099L127-F1
#
_cell.length_a   1.000
_cell.length_b   1.000
_cell.length_c   1.000
_cell.angle_alpha   90.00
_cell.angle_beta   90.00
_cell.angle_gamma   90.00
#
_symmetry.space_group_name_H-M   'P 1'
#
loop_
_entity.id
_entity.type
_entity.pdbx_description
1 polymer ?
#
loop_
_entity_poly.entity_id
_entity_poly.type
_entity_poly.pdbx_seq_one_letter_code
_entity_poly.pdbx_strand_id
1 'polypeptide(L)'
;MSKTAQTRLDDTFKYLEKIQGISKTHLSELKIKYQKDATVSALISIDGSWTRGDNQKNKRHAGRALFLCMNWYGAANKISDAKSYYKNKTENEIVEAVKSFFPLQGKTKQDVVLAAKTGIIKPNAGPNSSFNDNNFYKVSRAEILAGRQKFSLACYESVTFWMYTSGLVSLRWLKKFGTQPQGKAVPSSVWRFGPVKVASATDASRIPAGNVIRYFRPPLGLHYVISIGSGKCIGNHNSTDMTNPKVWLSQYGGRPTGHTSEFQIAGYLATMQDQFNKQVKRKPRTDEIYLIHGSIEPVNKF
;
A
#
# COMPACT_ATOMS: atom_id res chain seq x y z
N MET A 1 -22.83 -36.64 -11.02
CA MET A 1 -21.61 -36.32 -11.80
C MET A 1 -20.84 -35.19 -11.12
N SER A 2 -19.56 -35.37 -10.81
CA SER A 2 -18.73 -34.27 -10.27
C SER A 2 -18.46 -33.22 -11.36
N LYS A 3 -18.66 -31.93 -11.06
CA LYS A 3 -18.29 -30.84 -12.00
C LYS A 3 -16.84 -31.02 -12.46
N THR A 4 -16.62 -30.88 -13.77
CA THR A 4 -15.27 -30.94 -14.36
C THR A 4 -14.39 -29.85 -13.76
N ALA A 5 -13.07 -30.04 -13.82
CA ALA A 5 -12.11 -29.05 -13.35
C ALA A 5 -12.35 -27.69 -14.02
N GLN A 6 -12.57 -27.67 -15.33
CA GLN A 6 -12.84 -26.45 -16.07
C GLN A 6 -14.11 -25.74 -15.59
N THR A 7 -15.22 -26.46 -15.39
CA THR A 7 -16.48 -25.85 -14.89
C THR A 7 -16.30 -25.20 -13.51
N ARG A 8 -15.49 -25.78 -12.61
CA ARG A 8 -15.21 -25.16 -11.30
C ARG A 8 -14.49 -23.83 -11.43
N LEU A 9 -13.56 -23.75 -12.36
CA LEU A 9 -12.78 -22.56 -12.62
C LEU A 9 -13.64 -21.47 -13.27
N ASP A 10 -14.45 -21.84 -14.27
CA ASP A 10 -15.42 -20.93 -14.91
C ASP A 10 -16.41 -20.36 -13.90
N ASP A 11 -16.98 -21.21 -13.04
CA ASP A 11 -17.88 -20.77 -11.97
C ASP A 11 -17.18 -19.83 -10.98
N THR A 12 -15.88 -20.02 -10.73
CA THR A 12 -15.09 -19.17 -9.84
C THR A 12 -14.86 -17.79 -10.46
N PHE A 13 -14.57 -17.71 -11.76
CA PHE A 13 -14.50 -16.44 -12.47
C PHE A 13 -15.84 -15.71 -12.53
N LYS A 14 -16.94 -16.43 -12.83
CA LYS A 14 -18.30 -15.87 -12.76
C LYS A 14 -18.64 -15.33 -11.38
N TYR A 15 -18.13 -15.97 -10.32
CA TYR A 15 -18.31 -15.48 -8.95
C TYR A 15 -17.49 -14.21 -8.70
N LEU A 16 -16.21 -14.19 -9.10
CA LEU A 16 -15.36 -13.00 -8.99
C LEU A 16 -15.96 -11.79 -9.69
N GLU A 17 -16.54 -11.97 -10.89
CA GLU A 17 -17.21 -10.91 -11.66
C GLU A 17 -18.41 -10.28 -10.91
N LYS A 18 -19.00 -10.99 -9.94
CA LYS A 18 -20.11 -10.49 -9.09
C LYS A 18 -19.63 -9.72 -7.86
N ILE A 19 -18.37 -9.88 -7.45
CA ILE A 19 -17.87 -9.19 -6.26
C ILE A 19 -17.76 -7.70 -6.57
N GLN A 20 -18.56 -6.90 -5.88
CA GLN A 20 -18.52 -5.45 -6.04
C GLN A 20 -17.19 -4.86 -5.54
N GLY A 21 -16.72 -3.83 -6.25
CA GLY A 21 -15.58 -3.02 -5.83
C GLY A 21 -14.21 -3.58 -6.19
N ILE A 22 -14.07 -4.75 -6.82
CA ILE A 22 -12.76 -5.19 -7.36
C ILE A 22 -12.49 -4.54 -8.71
N SER A 23 -11.22 -4.22 -8.99
CA SER A 23 -10.82 -3.66 -10.29
C SER A 23 -11.07 -4.65 -11.44
N LYS A 24 -11.95 -4.27 -12.38
CA LYS A 24 -12.26 -5.06 -13.59
C LYS A 24 -11.02 -5.36 -14.44
N THR A 25 -10.13 -4.39 -14.61
CA THR A 25 -8.89 -4.56 -15.37
C THR A 25 -8.01 -5.67 -14.77
N HIS A 26 -7.80 -5.63 -13.45
CA HIS A 26 -6.98 -6.63 -12.75
C HIS A 26 -7.66 -8.01 -12.71
N LEU A 27 -8.99 -8.04 -12.65
CA LEU A 27 -9.74 -9.29 -12.80
C LEU A 27 -9.54 -9.89 -14.20
N SER A 28 -9.56 -9.07 -15.24
CA SER A 28 -9.29 -9.53 -16.62
C SER A 28 -7.87 -10.09 -16.76
N GLU A 29 -6.86 -9.46 -16.15
CA GLU A 29 -5.49 -10.02 -16.12
C GLU A 29 -5.43 -11.40 -15.46
N LEU A 30 -6.09 -11.56 -14.31
CA LEU A 30 -6.19 -12.84 -13.62
C LEU A 30 -6.89 -13.90 -14.49
N LYS A 31 -7.96 -13.51 -15.18
CA LYS A 31 -8.72 -14.37 -16.08
C LYS A 31 -7.88 -14.80 -17.28
N ILE A 32 -7.24 -13.87 -17.98
CA ILE A 32 -6.35 -14.17 -19.10
C ILE A 32 -5.26 -15.15 -18.69
N LYS A 33 -4.69 -14.96 -17.49
CA LYS A 33 -3.61 -15.82 -16.98
C LYS A 33 -4.04 -17.25 -16.71
N TYR A 34 -5.23 -17.47 -16.14
CA TYR A 34 -5.59 -18.78 -15.57
C TYR A 34 -6.83 -19.42 -16.15
N GLN A 35 -7.62 -18.79 -17.03
CA GLN A 35 -8.93 -19.29 -17.47
C GLN A 35 -8.92 -20.72 -18.04
N LYS A 36 -7.78 -21.21 -18.54
CA LYS A 36 -7.62 -22.57 -19.09
C LYS A 36 -6.58 -23.42 -18.34
N ASP A 37 -6.17 -23.01 -17.14
CA ASP A 37 -5.12 -23.67 -16.37
C ASP A 37 -5.71 -24.80 -15.49
N ALA A 38 -5.56 -26.04 -15.97
CA ALA A 38 -6.04 -27.24 -15.29
C ALA A 38 -5.35 -27.48 -13.93
N THR A 39 -4.07 -27.14 -13.81
CA THR A 39 -3.28 -27.28 -12.57
C THR A 39 -3.83 -26.35 -11.50
N VAL A 40 -4.13 -25.10 -11.87
CA VAL A 40 -4.74 -24.13 -10.96
C VAL A 40 -6.15 -24.54 -10.56
N SER A 41 -6.94 -25.10 -11.49
CA SER A 41 -8.25 -25.64 -11.14
C SER A 41 -8.20 -26.75 -10.09
N ALA A 42 -7.21 -27.64 -10.16
CA ALA A 42 -6.99 -28.66 -9.15
C ALA A 42 -6.57 -28.02 -7.81
N LEU A 43 -5.64 -27.06 -7.84
CA LEU A 43 -5.12 -26.37 -6.66
C LEU A 43 -6.21 -25.68 -5.84
N ILE A 44 -7.12 -24.97 -6.50
CA ILE A 44 -8.21 -24.22 -5.84
C ILE A 44 -9.36 -25.13 -5.41
N SER A 45 -9.31 -26.42 -5.70
CA SER A 45 -10.34 -27.36 -5.29
C SER A 45 -10.50 -27.34 -3.77
N ILE A 46 -11.76 -27.38 -3.34
CA ILE A 46 -12.13 -27.46 -1.94
C ILE A 46 -12.36 -28.93 -1.62
N ASP A 47 -11.70 -29.43 -0.58
CA ASP A 47 -11.82 -30.81 -0.13
C ASP A 47 -13.20 -31.11 0.49
N GLY A 48 -13.42 -32.38 0.85
CA GLY A 48 -14.67 -32.84 1.46
C GLY A 48 -14.94 -32.26 2.85
N SER A 49 -13.99 -31.54 3.46
CA SER A 49 -14.14 -31.01 4.81
C SER A 49 -14.96 -29.72 4.85
N TRP A 50 -15.20 -29.06 3.73
CA TRP A 50 -16.10 -27.91 3.64
C TRP A 50 -17.54 -28.38 3.42
N THR A 51 -18.45 -27.94 4.30
CA THR A 51 -19.86 -28.34 4.27
C THR A 51 -20.49 -28.16 2.89
N ARG A 52 -21.06 -29.25 2.38
CA ARG A 52 -21.76 -29.30 1.09
C ARG A 52 -23.25 -29.04 1.33
N GLY A 53 -23.83 -28.18 0.51
CA GLY A 53 -25.20 -27.68 0.62
C GLY A 53 -25.36 -26.40 -0.20
N ASP A 54 -26.58 -26.10 -0.63
CA ASP A 54 -26.88 -24.93 -1.48
C ASP A 54 -26.67 -23.62 -0.73
N ASN A 55 -27.03 -23.57 0.55
CA ASN A 55 -26.79 -22.43 1.44
C ASN A 55 -25.30 -22.14 1.69
N GLN A 56 -24.40 -23.06 1.27
CA GLN A 56 -22.95 -22.92 1.40
C GLN A 56 -22.25 -22.78 0.04
N LYS A 57 -23.01 -22.73 -1.07
CA LYS A 57 -22.49 -22.69 -2.43
C LYS A 57 -21.64 -21.45 -2.68
N ASN A 58 -22.13 -20.27 -2.34
CA ASN A 58 -21.42 -19.01 -2.56
C ASN A 58 -20.16 -18.92 -1.70
N LYS A 59 -20.21 -19.33 -0.43
CA LYS A 59 -19.03 -19.49 0.43
C LYS A 59 -17.94 -20.35 -0.21
N ARG A 60 -18.29 -21.48 -0.83
CA ARG A 60 -17.32 -22.33 -1.55
C ARG A 60 -16.73 -21.62 -2.78
N HIS A 61 -17.53 -20.87 -3.53
CA HIS A 61 -17.00 -20.08 -4.65
C HIS A 61 -16.09 -18.95 -4.17
N ALA A 62 -16.44 -18.27 -3.07
CA ALA A 62 -15.57 -17.29 -2.41
C ALA A 62 -14.24 -17.91 -1.97
N GLY A 63 -14.26 -19.10 -1.36
CA GLY A 63 -13.04 -19.82 -0.96
C GLY A 63 -12.14 -20.15 -2.16
N ARG A 64 -12.72 -20.67 -3.25
CA ARG A 64 -11.98 -20.92 -4.51
C ARG A 64 -11.40 -19.64 -5.10
N ALA A 65 -12.17 -18.55 -5.10
CA ALA A 65 -11.73 -17.25 -5.56
C ALA A 65 -10.52 -16.75 -4.75
N LEU A 66 -10.56 -16.91 -3.41
CA LEU A 66 -9.43 -16.58 -2.54
C LEU A 66 -8.19 -17.39 -2.90
N PHE A 67 -8.31 -18.71 -3.05
CA PHE A 67 -7.16 -19.57 -3.38
C PHE A 67 -6.58 -19.26 -4.77
N LEU A 68 -7.43 -18.93 -5.74
CA LEU A 68 -7.00 -18.44 -7.04
C LEU A 68 -6.19 -17.14 -6.92
N CYS A 69 -6.66 -16.20 -6.11
CA CYS A 69 -5.96 -14.94 -5.85
C CYS A 69 -4.63 -15.15 -5.11
N MET A 70 -4.57 -16.09 -4.16
CA MET A 70 -3.33 -16.47 -3.46
C MET A 70 -2.31 -17.11 -4.40
N ASN A 71 -2.77 -17.96 -5.33
CA ASN A 71 -1.91 -18.50 -6.38
C ASN A 71 -1.37 -17.38 -7.27
N TRP A 72 -2.22 -16.42 -7.66
CA TRP A 72 -1.81 -15.25 -8.44
C TRP A 72 -0.81 -14.34 -7.73
N TYR A 73 -0.94 -14.23 -6.41
CA TYR A 73 0.00 -13.56 -5.51
C TYR A 73 1.36 -14.30 -5.39
N GLY A 74 1.44 -15.54 -5.86
CA GLY A 74 2.63 -16.38 -5.74
C GLY A 74 2.80 -16.94 -4.34
N ALA A 75 1.70 -17.34 -3.69
CA ALA A 75 1.70 -17.99 -2.38
C ALA A 75 0.84 -19.26 -2.37
N ALA A 76 1.00 -20.07 -3.42
CA ALA A 76 0.35 -21.37 -3.54
C ALA A 76 0.66 -22.29 -2.35
N ASN A 77 1.87 -22.20 -1.81
CA ASN A 77 2.33 -22.94 -0.63
C ASN A 77 1.54 -22.63 0.66
N LYS A 78 0.78 -21.53 0.72
CA LYS A 78 -0.05 -21.16 1.88
C LYS A 78 -1.53 -21.49 1.70
N ILE A 79 -1.94 -22.04 0.56
CA ILE A 79 -3.35 -22.36 0.28
C ILE A 79 -3.89 -23.43 1.26
N SER A 80 -3.06 -24.39 1.69
CA SER A 80 -3.46 -25.38 2.70
C SER A 80 -3.85 -24.71 4.03
N ASP A 81 -2.99 -23.81 4.52
CA ASP A 81 -3.26 -23.07 5.76
C ASP A 81 -4.52 -22.19 5.63
N ALA A 82 -4.69 -21.55 4.48
CA ALA A 82 -5.88 -20.72 4.21
C ALA A 82 -7.17 -21.55 4.11
N LYS A 83 -7.12 -22.78 3.59
CA LYS A 83 -8.27 -23.70 3.58
C LYS A 83 -8.74 -23.99 5.00
N SER A 84 -7.82 -24.29 5.91
CA SER A 84 -8.13 -24.53 7.32
C SER A 84 -8.68 -23.28 8.01
N TYR A 85 -8.05 -22.12 7.78
CA TYR A 85 -8.45 -20.85 8.42
C TYR A 85 -9.84 -20.36 7.96
N TYR A 86 -10.13 -20.42 6.66
CA TYR A 86 -11.38 -19.88 6.10
C TYR A 86 -12.55 -20.87 6.10
N LYS A 87 -12.33 -22.14 6.47
CA LYS A 87 -13.39 -23.17 6.52
C LYS A 87 -14.59 -22.74 7.35
N ASN A 88 -14.37 -22.09 8.49
CA ASN A 88 -15.43 -21.69 9.43
C ASN A 88 -15.84 -20.22 9.29
N LYS A 89 -15.26 -19.50 8.31
CA LYS A 89 -15.55 -18.09 8.06
C LYS A 89 -16.81 -17.89 7.24
N THR A 90 -17.44 -16.74 7.36
CA THR A 90 -18.58 -16.35 6.52
C THR A 90 -18.13 -16.07 5.09
N GLU A 91 -19.07 -16.11 4.14
CA GLU A 91 -18.80 -15.68 2.76
C GLU A 91 -18.24 -14.25 2.70
N ASN A 92 -18.83 -13.33 3.48
CA ASN A 92 -18.41 -11.93 3.54
C ASN A 92 -16.96 -11.78 4.02
N GLU A 93 -16.56 -12.50 5.07
CA GLU A 93 -15.16 -12.50 5.54
C GLU A 93 -14.20 -12.99 4.45
N ILE A 94 -14.58 -14.02 3.70
CA ILE A 94 -13.76 -14.52 2.58
C ILE A 94 -13.72 -13.50 1.44
N VAL A 95 -14.84 -12.85 1.12
CA VAL A 95 -14.91 -11.82 0.08
C VAL A 95 -14.02 -10.61 0.42
N GLU A 96 -13.96 -10.20 1.69
CA GLU A 96 -13.04 -9.14 2.12
C GLU A 96 -11.56 -9.54 1.97
N ALA A 97 -11.25 -10.81 2.20
CA ALA A 97 -9.92 -11.35 1.90
C ALA A 97 -9.64 -11.34 0.38
N VAL A 98 -10.61 -11.74 -0.46
CA VAL A 98 -10.48 -11.69 -1.93
C VAL A 98 -10.21 -10.26 -2.41
N LYS A 99 -10.99 -9.28 -1.94
CA LYS A 99 -10.82 -7.86 -2.31
C LYS A 99 -9.42 -7.34 -2.02
N SER A 100 -8.72 -7.89 -1.04
CA SER A 100 -7.37 -7.50 -0.67
C SER A 100 -6.34 -7.75 -1.78
N PHE A 101 -6.61 -8.70 -2.69
CA PHE A 101 -5.74 -9.01 -3.83
C PHE A 101 -5.92 -8.07 -5.03
N PHE A 102 -6.91 -7.17 -4.98
CA PHE A 102 -7.20 -6.21 -6.04
C PHE A 102 -7.12 -4.78 -5.51
N PRO A 103 -6.76 -3.80 -6.36
CA PRO A 103 -7.16 -2.42 -6.12
C PRO A 103 -8.70 -2.34 -6.12
N LEU A 104 -9.24 -1.47 -5.28
CA LEU A 104 -10.67 -1.21 -5.23
C LEU A 104 -11.05 -0.22 -6.34
N GLN A 105 -12.16 -0.50 -7.02
CA GLN A 105 -12.69 0.36 -8.08
C GLN A 105 -13.14 1.71 -7.50
N GLY A 106 -12.88 2.79 -8.25
CA GLY A 106 -13.31 4.14 -7.88
C GLY A 106 -12.47 4.81 -6.80
N LYS A 107 -11.36 4.19 -6.38
CA LYS A 107 -10.45 4.80 -5.40
C LYS A 107 -9.57 5.88 -6.03
N THR A 108 -9.34 6.92 -5.24
CA THR A 108 -8.63 8.14 -5.63
C THR A 108 -7.43 8.38 -4.73
N LYS A 109 -6.60 9.35 -5.14
CA LYS A 109 -5.51 9.87 -4.29
C LYS A 109 -6.03 10.43 -2.95
N GLN A 110 -7.24 10.99 -2.93
CA GLN A 110 -7.84 11.54 -1.72
C GLN A 110 -8.20 10.46 -0.70
N ASP A 111 -8.54 9.25 -1.14
CA ASP A 111 -8.75 8.12 -0.22
C ASP A 111 -7.47 7.78 0.56
N VAL A 112 -6.29 7.95 -0.05
CA VAL A 112 -5.00 7.76 0.63
C VAL A 112 -4.81 8.81 1.73
N VAL A 113 -5.18 10.06 1.45
CA VAL A 113 -5.14 11.15 2.45
C VAL A 113 -6.06 10.84 3.62
N LEU A 114 -7.29 10.41 3.36
CA LEU A 114 -8.24 10.02 4.39
C LEU A 114 -7.68 8.85 5.24
N ALA A 115 -7.05 7.88 4.58
CA ALA A 115 -6.43 6.75 5.29
C ALA A 115 -5.26 7.19 6.17
N ALA A 116 -4.44 8.14 5.71
CA ALA A 116 -3.34 8.71 6.48
C ALA A 116 -3.84 9.52 7.69
N LYS A 117 -4.89 10.34 7.50
CA LYS A 117 -5.48 11.19 8.56
C LYS A 117 -6.08 10.42 9.71
N THR A 118 -6.71 9.28 9.43
CA THR A 118 -7.40 8.48 10.44
C THR A 118 -6.46 7.58 11.24
N GLY A 119 -5.15 7.69 11.04
CA GLY A 119 -4.16 6.97 11.86
C GLY A 119 -4.32 5.46 11.82
N ILE A 120 -4.86 4.92 10.72
CA ILE A 120 -5.21 3.50 10.53
C ILE A 120 -4.03 2.57 10.80
N ILE A 121 -2.81 3.09 10.71
CA ILE A 121 -1.58 2.34 10.97
C ILE A 121 -0.97 2.82 12.28
N LYS A 122 -1.20 2.06 13.35
CA LYS A 122 -0.52 2.28 14.63
C LYS A 122 0.87 1.63 14.60
N PRO A 123 1.93 2.33 15.06
CA PRO A 123 3.26 1.77 15.19
C PRO A 123 3.25 0.44 15.92
N ASN A 124 3.91 -0.57 15.35
CA ASN A 124 4.41 -1.67 16.16
C ASN A 124 5.73 -1.21 16.79
N ALA A 125 5.82 -1.28 18.13
CA ALA A 125 7.00 -0.85 18.89
C ALA A 125 8.20 -1.81 18.79
N GLY A 126 8.32 -2.58 17.69
CA GLY A 126 9.24 -3.71 17.60
C GLY A 126 10.15 -3.67 16.36
N PRO A 127 11.46 -3.95 16.50
CA PRO A 127 12.47 -3.82 15.44
C PRO A 127 12.32 -4.81 14.24
N ASN A 128 11.39 -5.78 14.31
CA ASN A 128 11.23 -6.83 13.30
C ASN A 128 9.78 -6.93 12.77
N SER A 129 9.24 -5.89 12.14
CA SER A 129 7.85 -5.95 11.62
C SER A 129 7.73 -5.71 10.11
N SER A 130 8.53 -6.39 9.30
CA SER A 130 8.25 -6.49 7.86
C SER A 130 6.81 -7.00 7.61
N PHE A 131 6.26 -6.67 6.44
CA PHE A 131 5.03 -7.30 5.96
C PHE A 131 5.14 -8.83 6.15
N ASN A 132 4.32 -9.40 7.03
CA ASN A 132 4.43 -10.82 7.35
C ASN A 132 3.78 -11.67 6.26
N ASP A 133 4.58 -12.00 5.25
CA ASP A 133 4.21 -12.90 4.15
C ASP A 133 3.73 -14.29 4.63
N ASN A 134 4.00 -14.70 5.88
CA ASN A 134 3.52 -15.99 6.38
C ASN A 134 2.04 -15.99 6.73
N ASN A 135 1.43 -14.83 7.00
CA ASN A 135 0.04 -14.72 7.42
C ASN A 135 -0.80 -13.79 6.52
N PHE A 136 -0.29 -13.39 5.34
CA PHE A 136 -0.96 -12.45 4.42
C PHE A 136 -2.42 -12.80 4.11
N TYR A 137 -2.76 -14.10 4.05
CA TYR A 137 -4.13 -14.56 3.78
C TYR A 137 -5.09 -14.23 4.94
N LYS A 138 -4.59 -13.94 6.14
CA LYS A 138 -5.39 -13.46 7.29
C LYS A 138 -5.53 -11.94 7.33
N VAL A 139 -4.83 -11.23 6.43
CA VAL A 139 -4.70 -9.78 6.43
C VAL A 139 -5.65 -9.20 5.39
N SER A 140 -6.89 -8.92 5.80
CA SER A 140 -7.80 -8.09 4.99
C SER A 140 -7.62 -6.61 5.35
N ARG A 141 -8.03 -5.71 4.45
CA ARG A 141 -8.09 -4.27 4.75
C ARG A 141 -8.93 -4.00 6.00
N ALA A 142 -10.07 -4.67 6.14
CA ALA A 142 -10.95 -4.55 7.30
C ALA A 142 -10.26 -4.97 8.62
N GLU A 143 -9.49 -6.05 8.61
CA GLU A 143 -8.75 -6.49 9.81
C GLU A 143 -7.64 -5.51 10.22
N ILE A 144 -7.00 -4.85 9.24
CA ILE A 144 -6.02 -3.78 9.51
C ILE A 144 -6.72 -2.54 10.07
N LEU A 145 -7.83 -2.12 9.46
CA LEU A 145 -8.65 -1.00 9.93
C LEU A 145 -9.16 -1.22 11.36
N ALA A 146 -9.47 -2.47 11.71
CA ALA A 146 -9.85 -2.86 13.07
C ALA A 146 -8.67 -2.89 14.06
N GLY A 147 -7.44 -2.55 13.64
CA GLY A 147 -6.25 -2.53 14.49
C GLY A 147 -5.76 -3.92 14.91
N ARG A 148 -6.25 -4.99 14.28
CA ARG A 148 -5.92 -6.38 14.61
C ARG A 148 -4.63 -6.85 13.95
N GLN A 149 -4.08 -6.06 13.05
CA GLN A 149 -2.78 -6.27 12.40
C GLN A 149 -1.95 -4.99 12.51
N LYS A 150 -0.67 -5.14 12.89
CA LYS A 150 0.30 -4.05 13.03
C LYS A 150 1.45 -4.26 12.06
N PHE A 151 1.99 -3.19 11.48
CA PHE A 151 3.12 -3.23 10.54
C PHE A 151 4.30 -2.39 11.03
N SER A 152 5.53 -2.73 10.61
CA SER A 152 6.74 -1.90 10.83
C SER A 152 6.61 -0.60 10.07
N LEU A 153 7.29 0.38 10.62
CA LEU A 153 7.06 1.78 10.39
C LEU A 153 8.35 2.49 10.03
N ALA A 154 9.00 2.12 8.94
CA ALA A 154 9.73 3.14 8.20
C ALA A 154 8.73 3.97 7.39
N CYS A 155 9.13 5.21 7.10
CA CYS A 155 8.23 6.20 6.47
C CYS A 155 7.74 5.75 5.09
N TYR A 156 8.53 4.97 4.34
CA TYR A 156 8.13 4.39 3.05
C TYR A 156 7.02 3.36 3.21
N GLU A 157 7.21 2.39 4.10
CA GLU A 157 6.26 1.33 4.44
C GLU A 157 4.93 1.95 4.88
N SER A 158 4.98 3.02 5.68
CA SER A 158 3.76 3.73 6.12
C SER A 158 2.94 4.25 4.95
N VAL A 159 3.61 4.84 3.96
CA VAL A 159 2.98 5.34 2.73
C VAL A 159 2.42 4.18 1.89
N THR A 160 3.18 3.11 1.67
CA THR A 160 2.72 1.94 0.89
C THR A 160 1.50 1.31 1.54
N PHE A 161 1.49 1.23 2.88
CA PHE A 161 0.36 0.71 3.63
C PHE A 161 -0.86 1.63 3.58
N TRP A 162 -0.71 2.96 3.68
CA TRP A 162 -1.86 3.87 3.52
C TRP A 162 -2.51 3.70 2.15
N MET A 163 -1.72 3.56 1.09
CA MET A 163 -2.23 3.25 -0.25
C MET A 163 -2.97 1.93 -0.31
N TYR A 164 -2.47 0.92 0.40
CA TYR A 164 -3.14 -0.37 0.45
C TYR A 164 -4.45 -0.27 1.22
N THR A 165 -4.47 0.32 2.41
CA THR A 165 -5.68 0.46 3.23
C THR A 165 -6.75 1.35 2.60
N SER A 166 -6.36 2.36 1.81
CA SER A 166 -7.30 3.17 1.03
C SER A 166 -7.94 2.40 -0.14
N GLY A 167 -7.39 1.23 -0.48
CA GLY A 167 -7.81 0.43 -1.62
C GLY A 167 -7.18 0.85 -2.94
N LEU A 168 -6.26 1.82 -2.95
CA LEU A 168 -5.62 2.27 -4.18
C LEU A 168 -4.69 1.22 -4.79
N VAL A 169 -4.04 0.41 -3.96
CA VAL A 169 -3.15 -0.69 -4.39
C VAL A 169 -3.57 -2.01 -3.78
N SER A 170 -3.15 -3.11 -4.41
CA SER A 170 -3.43 -4.48 -3.96
C SER A 170 -2.35 -5.04 -3.05
N LEU A 171 -2.65 -6.18 -2.41
CA LEU A 171 -1.67 -6.97 -1.69
C LEU A 171 -0.52 -7.42 -2.62
N ARG A 172 -0.82 -7.83 -3.85
CA ARG A 172 0.19 -8.21 -4.85
C ARG A 172 1.16 -7.07 -5.15
N TRP A 173 0.65 -5.83 -5.17
CA TRP A 173 1.49 -4.65 -5.29
C TRP A 173 2.35 -4.44 -4.04
N LEU A 174 1.78 -4.60 -2.83
CA LEU A 174 2.56 -4.54 -1.58
C LEU A 174 3.66 -5.59 -1.50
N LYS A 175 3.43 -6.82 -1.97
CA LYS A 175 4.50 -7.84 -2.03
C LYS A 175 5.71 -7.37 -2.82
N LYS A 176 5.44 -6.68 -3.93
CA LYS A 176 6.48 -6.25 -4.88
C LYS A 176 7.14 -4.93 -4.47
N PHE A 177 6.41 -4.05 -3.79
CA PHE A 177 6.82 -2.66 -3.56
C PHE A 177 6.60 -2.19 -2.12
N GLY A 178 6.25 -3.07 -1.19
CA GLY A 178 5.91 -2.71 0.18
C GLY A 178 7.14 -2.38 1.03
N THR A 179 8.31 -2.89 0.66
CA THR A 179 9.60 -2.62 1.31
C THR A 179 10.39 -1.60 0.51
N GLN A 180 11.10 -0.70 1.21
CA GLN A 180 11.97 0.25 0.53
C GLN A 180 13.03 -0.49 -0.31
N PRO A 181 13.24 -0.14 -1.59
CA PRO A 181 14.24 -0.79 -2.42
C PRO A 181 15.64 -0.54 -1.86
N GLN A 182 16.39 -1.62 -1.62
CA GLN A 182 17.79 -1.56 -1.20
C GLN A 182 18.67 -1.24 -2.42
N GLY A 183 19.14 0.00 -2.53
CA GLY A 183 20.27 0.35 -3.39
C GLY A 183 20.03 0.73 -4.85
N LYS A 184 18.82 0.63 -5.43
CA LYS A 184 18.51 1.15 -6.79
C LYS A 184 17.07 1.67 -6.88
N ALA A 185 16.89 2.71 -7.71
CA ALA A 185 15.71 3.57 -7.89
C ALA A 185 14.33 3.01 -7.48
N VAL A 186 13.55 3.86 -6.78
CA VAL A 186 12.11 3.67 -6.57
C VAL A 186 11.42 3.51 -7.94
N PRO A 187 10.57 2.49 -8.15
CA PRO A 187 9.88 2.31 -9.43
C PRO A 187 9.06 3.55 -9.79
N SER A 188 9.24 4.08 -10.99
CA SER A 188 8.63 5.34 -11.46
C SER A 188 7.12 5.26 -11.75
N SER A 189 6.54 4.05 -11.86
CA SER A 189 5.26 3.85 -12.56
C SER A 189 3.98 3.83 -11.70
N VAL A 190 4.07 3.73 -10.36
CA VAL A 190 2.87 3.79 -9.48
C VAL A 190 2.82 5.06 -8.63
N TRP A 191 3.88 5.84 -8.71
CA TRP A 191 4.16 6.95 -7.83
C TRP A 191 4.36 8.18 -8.71
N ARG A 192 3.32 9.00 -8.90
CA ARG A 192 3.49 10.25 -9.66
C ARG A 192 4.32 11.22 -8.83
N PHE A 193 5.62 11.20 -9.06
CA PHE A 193 6.59 12.19 -8.61
C PHE A 193 6.64 13.31 -9.65
N GLY A 194 6.05 14.46 -9.36
CA GLY A 194 6.23 15.66 -10.17
C GLY A 194 7.52 16.39 -9.79
N PRO A 195 8.07 17.25 -10.67
CA PRO A 195 9.14 18.16 -10.27
C PRO A 195 8.53 19.21 -9.35
N VAL A 196 8.90 19.20 -8.07
CA VAL A 196 8.59 20.33 -7.20
C VAL A 196 9.89 20.78 -6.56
N LYS A 197 10.55 21.75 -7.21
CA LYS A 197 11.44 22.65 -6.49
C LYS A 197 10.55 23.44 -5.54
N VAL A 198 10.45 23.01 -4.29
CA VAL A 198 9.76 23.79 -3.26
C VAL A 198 10.78 24.77 -2.70
N ALA A 199 10.87 25.96 -3.28
CA ALA A 199 11.73 27.04 -2.79
C ALA A 199 10.98 27.96 -1.82
N SER A 200 9.66 27.85 -1.75
CA SER A 200 8.79 28.72 -0.98
C SER A 200 7.54 28.00 -0.45
N ALA A 201 6.85 28.61 0.51
CA ALA A 201 5.53 28.16 0.95
C ALA A 201 4.49 28.18 -0.20
N THR A 202 4.66 29.08 -1.16
CA THR A 202 3.84 29.17 -2.38
C THR A 202 4.07 27.98 -3.29
N ASP A 203 5.30 27.51 -3.45
CA ASP A 203 5.58 26.31 -4.25
C ASP A 203 5.06 25.05 -3.54
N ALA A 204 5.20 25.00 -2.22
CA ALA A 204 4.64 23.93 -1.41
C ALA A 204 3.12 23.84 -1.54
N SER A 205 2.42 24.98 -1.57
CA SER A 205 0.95 25.04 -1.62
C SER A 205 0.37 24.46 -2.91
N ARG A 206 1.16 24.46 -3.99
CA ARG A 206 0.79 23.90 -5.30
C ARG A 206 0.85 22.37 -5.35
N ILE A 207 1.41 21.69 -4.35
CA ILE A 207 1.47 20.22 -4.32
C ILE A 207 0.07 19.67 -4.03
N PRO A 208 -0.57 18.93 -4.97
CA PRO A 208 -1.93 18.46 -4.76
C PRO A 208 -2.00 17.38 -3.68
N ALA A 209 -3.18 17.24 -3.07
CA ALA A 209 -3.47 16.19 -2.09
C ALA A 209 -3.31 14.77 -2.68
N GLY A 210 -2.87 13.85 -1.83
CA GLY A 210 -2.69 12.43 -2.14
C GLY A 210 -1.49 12.10 -3.04
N ASN A 211 -0.59 13.06 -3.25
CA ASN A 211 0.73 12.78 -3.83
C ASN A 211 1.71 12.35 -2.74
N VAL A 212 2.63 11.46 -3.12
CA VAL A 212 3.72 11.06 -2.24
C VAL A 212 4.88 12.02 -2.42
N ILE A 213 5.38 12.54 -1.31
CA ILE A 213 6.56 13.39 -1.28
C ILE A 213 7.70 12.58 -0.68
N ARG A 214 8.87 12.69 -1.30
CA ARG A 214 10.12 12.10 -0.84
C ARG A 214 11.12 13.20 -0.54
N TYR A 215 11.62 13.24 0.69
CA TYR A 215 12.69 14.12 1.12
C TYR A 215 14.00 13.35 1.23
N PHE A 216 15.10 14.05 0.99
CA PHE A 216 16.43 13.59 1.36
C PHE A 216 16.81 14.22 2.71
N ARG A 217 17.33 13.40 3.63
CA ARG A 217 17.71 13.78 4.99
C ARG A 217 19.14 13.32 5.28
N PRO A 218 20.19 14.05 4.91
CA PRO A 218 21.53 13.73 5.36
C PRO A 218 21.65 13.81 6.89
N PRO A 219 22.31 12.86 7.59
CA PRO A 219 22.80 11.55 7.13
C PRO A 219 21.74 10.42 7.22
N LEU A 220 20.54 10.72 7.71
CA LEU A 220 19.42 9.82 8.02
C LEU A 220 18.70 9.18 6.81
N GLY A 221 19.13 9.44 5.58
CA GLY A 221 18.59 8.82 4.37
C GLY A 221 17.33 9.48 3.82
N LEU A 222 16.37 8.68 3.34
CA LEU A 222 15.16 9.18 2.67
C LEU A 222 13.97 9.25 3.64
N HIS A 223 13.06 10.21 3.42
CA HIS A 223 11.82 10.33 4.16
C HIS A 223 10.61 10.45 3.23
N TYR A 224 9.54 9.70 3.50
CA TYR A 224 8.36 9.62 2.64
C TYR A 224 7.10 10.04 3.38
N VAL A 225 6.27 10.86 2.75
CA VAL A 225 5.02 11.40 3.31
C VAL A 225 3.92 11.54 2.26
N ILE A 226 2.69 11.76 2.70
CA ILE A 226 1.53 12.06 1.84
C ILE A 226 1.20 13.54 1.90
N SER A 227 1.22 14.24 0.76
CA SER A 227 0.64 15.58 0.65
C SER A 227 -0.85 15.53 0.97
N ILE A 228 -1.33 16.46 1.78
CA ILE A 228 -2.77 16.67 2.00
C ILE A 228 -3.28 17.95 1.32
N GLY A 229 -2.46 18.53 0.44
CA GLY A 229 -2.72 19.81 -0.23
C GLY A 229 -2.40 21.02 0.65
N SER A 230 -2.48 22.20 0.04
CA SER A 230 -2.31 23.49 0.73
C SER A 230 -0.99 23.61 1.51
N GLY A 231 0.08 23.01 1.00
CA GLY A 231 1.42 23.10 1.58
C GLY A 231 1.67 22.16 2.75
N LYS A 232 0.69 21.33 3.10
CA LYS A 232 0.74 20.39 4.22
C LYS A 232 0.93 18.95 3.76
N CYS A 233 1.46 18.13 4.66
CA CYS A 233 1.58 16.70 4.47
C CYS A 233 1.45 15.93 5.80
N ILE A 234 1.22 14.62 5.69
CA ILE A 234 1.19 13.67 6.81
C ILE A 234 2.31 12.67 6.59
N GLY A 235 3.16 12.52 7.59
CA GLY A 235 4.29 11.61 7.57
C GLY A 235 4.32 10.70 8.78
N ASN A 236 5.03 9.58 8.64
CA ASN A 236 5.46 8.80 9.78
C ASN A 236 6.89 9.17 10.18
N HIS A 237 7.03 9.82 11.34
CA HIS A 237 8.24 10.42 11.86
C HIS A 237 8.88 9.49 12.89
N ASN A 238 10.00 8.86 12.52
CA ASN A 238 10.77 8.03 13.44
C ASN A 238 11.84 8.81 14.22
N SER A 239 12.02 10.10 13.94
CA SER A 239 13.10 10.90 14.54
C SER A 239 12.54 12.00 15.43
N THR A 240 13.04 12.06 16.65
CA THR A 240 12.82 13.14 17.61
C THR A 240 13.22 14.52 17.08
N ASP A 241 14.16 14.57 16.13
CA ASP A 241 14.76 15.81 15.62
C ASP A 241 13.75 16.74 14.96
N MET A 242 12.75 16.18 14.25
CA MET A 242 11.76 16.99 13.53
C MET A 242 10.55 17.35 14.41
N THR A 243 10.32 16.58 15.46
CA THR A 243 9.36 16.92 16.51
C THR A 243 9.94 17.90 17.53
N ASN A 244 11.26 18.15 17.51
CA ASN A 244 11.93 19.05 18.44
C ASN A 244 11.67 20.52 18.05
N PRO A 245 10.95 21.30 18.89
CA PRO A 245 10.67 22.70 18.59
C PRO A 245 11.92 23.58 18.51
N LYS A 246 13.05 23.17 19.12
CA LYS A 246 14.32 23.91 19.06
C LYS A 246 15.04 23.78 17.72
N VAL A 247 14.72 22.74 16.95
CA VAL A 247 15.31 22.47 15.63
C VAL A 247 14.41 23.03 14.52
N TRP A 248 13.10 22.98 14.72
CA TRP A 248 12.12 23.39 13.73
C TRP A 248 12.08 24.92 13.51
N LEU A 249 12.13 25.34 12.24
CA LEU A 249 11.98 26.75 11.86
C LEU A 249 10.50 27.15 11.82
N SER A 250 9.97 27.60 12.96
CA SER A 250 8.55 27.91 13.18
C SER A 250 7.98 28.98 12.23
N GLN A 251 8.81 29.90 11.74
CA GLN A 251 8.43 30.91 10.74
C GLN A 251 7.91 30.34 9.42
N TYR A 252 8.18 29.06 9.13
CA TYR A 252 7.70 28.35 7.94
C TYR A 252 6.52 27.40 8.25
N GLY A 253 5.91 27.55 9.43
CA GLY A 253 4.63 26.97 9.82
C GLY A 253 4.72 25.81 10.82
N GLY A 254 3.61 25.07 10.97
CA GLY A 254 3.44 24.06 12.01
C GLY A 254 4.36 22.84 11.85
N ARG A 255 5.01 22.46 12.96
CA ARG A 255 5.86 21.27 13.10
C ARG A 255 5.06 19.99 13.29
N PRO A 256 5.64 18.80 13.02
CA PRO A 256 5.03 17.55 13.44
C PRO A 256 4.97 17.45 14.98
N THR A 257 3.86 16.94 15.49
CA THR A 257 3.56 16.82 16.94
C THR A 257 3.55 15.38 17.45
N GLY A 258 3.69 14.40 16.56
CA GLY A 258 3.75 12.99 16.90
C GLY A 258 4.20 12.12 15.72
N HIS A 259 4.29 10.81 15.94
CA HIS A 259 4.77 9.86 14.93
C HIS A 259 3.98 9.95 13.62
N THR A 260 2.64 9.96 13.68
CA THR A 260 1.78 10.16 12.50
C THR A 260 1.09 11.51 12.60
N SER A 261 1.74 12.58 12.14
CA SER A 261 1.20 13.94 12.30
C SER A 261 1.30 14.79 11.03
N GLU A 262 0.38 15.75 10.92
CA GLU A 262 0.39 16.80 9.91
C GLU A 262 1.53 17.79 10.18
N PHE A 263 2.18 18.27 9.12
CA PHE A 263 3.17 19.33 9.19
C PHE A 263 3.30 20.08 7.85
N GLN A 264 3.94 21.25 7.90
CA GLN A 264 4.15 22.09 6.73
C GLN A 264 5.37 21.65 5.92
N ILE A 265 5.18 21.46 4.61
CA ILE A 265 6.23 21.02 3.67
C ILE A 265 7.37 22.04 3.62
N ALA A 266 7.03 23.34 3.57
CA ALA A 266 8.04 24.41 3.55
C ALA A 266 8.87 24.44 4.84
N GLY A 267 8.24 24.33 6.00
CA GLY A 267 8.96 24.29 7.28
C GLY A 267 9.86 23.08 7.42
N TYR A 268 9.45 21.93 6.88
CA TYR A 268 10.28 20.75 6.83
C TYR A 268 11.55 20.98 6.00
N LEU A 269 11.39 21.50 4.77
CA LEU A 269 12.51 21.72 3.86
C LEU A 269 13.49 22.76 4.40
N ALA A 270 12.97 23.86 4.92
CA ALA A 270 13.79 24.91 5.52
C ALA A 270 14.58 24.37 6.73
N THR A 271 13.93 23.59 7.59
CA THR A 271 14.57 22.95 8.75
C THR A 271 15.67 21.98 8.30
N MET A 272 15.41 21.13 7.31
CA MET A 272 16.42 20.19 6.81
C MET A 272 17.62 20.90 6.15
N GLN A 273 17.37 21.97 5.40
CA GLN A 273 18.43 22.77 4.79
C GLN A 273 19.29 23.48 5.83
N ASP A 274 18.68 24.05 6.87
CA ASP A 274 19.42 24.67 7.99
C ASP A 274 20.30 23.64 8.73
N GLN A 275 19.76 22.46 9.01
CA GLN A 275 20.52 21.38 9.63
C GLN A 275 21.69 20.92 8.74
N PHE A 276 21.46 20.76 7.44
CA PHE A 276 22.51 20.43 6.48
C PHE A 276 23.62 21.50 6.46
N ASN A 277 23.25 22.78 6.37
CA ASN A 277 24.22 23.87 6.37
C ASN A 277 25.04 23.93 7.67
N LYS A 278 24.43 23.64 8.82
CA LYS A 278 25.12 23.54 10.12
C LYS A 278 26.10 22.37 10.18
N GLN A 279 25.78 21.24 9.54
CA GLN A 279 26.67 20.09 9.44
C GLN A 279 27.83 20.33 8.44
N VAL A 280 27.55 20.97 7.30
CA VAL A 280 28.49 21.24 6.20
C VAL A 280 29.48 22.38 6.49
N LYS A 281 29.31 23.13 7.58
CA LYS A 281 30.40 23.96 8.17
C LYS A 281 31.64 23.12 8.55
N ARG A 282 31.55 21.79 8.52
CA ARG A 282 32.69 20.87 8.29
C ARG A 282 32.73 20.52 6.80
N LYS A 283 33.62 21.19 6.04
CA LYS A 283 33.90 21.12 4.58
C LYS A 283 32.88 20.34 3.69
N PRO A 284 32.18 21.01 2.75
CA PRO A 284 31.36 20.33 1.74
C PRO A 284 32.23 19.51 0.78
N ARG A 285 31.79 18.29 0.42
CA ARG A 285 32.07 17.73 -0.91
C ARG A 285 31.05 18.33 -1.88
N THR A 286 31.55 18.94 -2.93
CA THR A 286 30.83 19.76 -3.93
C THR A 286 29.89 18.97 -4.84
N ASP A 287 29.64 17.70 -4.55
CA ASP A 287 29.15 16.74 -5.54
C ASP A 287 27.73 16.22 -5.21
N GLU A 288 27.15 16.65 -4.08
CA GLU A 288 25.89 16.09 -3.54
C GLU A 288 24.84 17.17 -3.23
N ILE A 289 24.33 17.84 -4.27
CA ILE A 289 23.04 18.56 -4.19
C ILE A 289 22.15 18.04 -5.30
N TYR A 290 21.36 17.00 -5.00
CA TYR A 290 20.42 16.41 -5.94
C TYR A 290 18.98 16.81 -5.65
N LEU A 291 18.48 17.77 -6.44
CA LEU A 291 17.07 17.88 -6.84
C LEU A 291 16.96 17.21 -8.21
N ILE A 292 16.47 15.96 -8.29
CA ILE A 292 16.29 15.24 -9.56
C ILE A 292 14.81 15.06 -9.90
N HIS A 293 14.39 15.86 -10.89
CA HIS A 293 13.70 15.58 -12.16
C HIS A 293 12.59 14.51 -12.32
N GLY A 294 11.59 14.88 -13.14
CA GLY A 294 10.71 13.97 -13.91
C GLY A 294 9.42 14.62 -14.45
N SER A 295 9.40 15.03 -15.73
CA SER A 295 8.20 15.33 -16.55
C SER A 295 7.83 14.08 -17.40
N ILE A 296 6.58 13.79 -17.80
CA ILE A 296 5.91 14.20 -19.05
C ILE A 296 4.50 13.53 -19.17
N GLU A 297 3.53 14.28 -19.73
CA GLU A 297 2.31 14.02 -20.52
C GLU A 297 1.22 12.94 -20.24
N PRO A 298 -0.05 13.21 -20.67
CA PRO A 298 -1.20 12.36 -20.44
C PRO A 298 -1.39 11.32 -21.56
N VAL A 299 -1.52 10.05 -21.18
CA VAL A 299 -2.04 9.03 -22.10
C VAL A 299 -3.56 9.09 -22.09
N ASN A 300 -4.10 9.81 -23.06
CA ASN A 300 -5.38 9.47 -23.69
C ASN A 300 -5.11 9.39 -25.20
N LYS A 301 -5.23 8.19 -25.76
CA LYS A 301 -5.98 7.91 -26.99
C LYS A 301 -6.07 6.38 -27.17
N PHE A 302 -7.23 6.00 -27.70
CA PHE A 302 -7.79 4.70 -28.06
C PHE A 302 -6.82 3.55 -28.31
#